data_AF-A0A7X3PQ80-F1
#
_entry.id   AF-A0A7X3PQ80-F1
#
_cell.length_a   1.000
_cell.length_b   1.000
_cell.length_c   1.000
_cell.angle_alpha   90.00
_cell.angle_beta   90.00
_cell.angle_gamma   90.00
#
_symmetry.space_group_name_H-M   'P 1'
#
loop_
_entity.id
_entity.type
_entity.pdbx_description
1 polymer ?
#
loop_
_entity_poly.entity_id
_entity_poly.type
_entity_poly.pdbx_seq_one_letter_code
_entity_poly.pdbx_strand_id
1 'polypeptide(L)' 'IHKARDEIEANGVETGNWRVDERDGKKYQVFFVVAPDGLCYYFHQPIENAG' A
#
# COMPACT_ATOMS: atom_id res chain seq x y z
N ILE A 1 3.77 5.54 -4.06
CA ILE A 1 2.82 4.82 -3.19
C ILE A 1 2.40 5.63 -1.96
N HIS A 2 3.32 6.35 -1.30
CA HIS A 2 3.00 7.28 -0.20
C HIS A 2 1.87 8.27 -0.53
N LYS A 3 2.02 9.06 -1.60
CA LYS A 3 0.98 10.03 -2.03
C LYS A 3 -0.40 9.40 -2.26
N ALA A 4 -0.44 8.19 -2.83
CA ALA A 4 -1.70 7.48 -3.06
C ALA A 4 -2.36 7.08 -1.73
N ARG A 5 -1.56 6.62 -0.75
CA ARG A 5 -2.06 6.35 0.60
C ARG A 5 -2.60 7.61 1.26
N ASP A 6 -1.85 8.71 1.20
CA ASP A 6 -2.25 9.98 1.82
C ASP A 6 -3.58 10.49 1.25
N GLU A 7 -3.76 10.39 -0.07
CA GLU A 7 -5.03 10.76 -0.74
C GLU A 7 -6.18 9.84 -0.31
N ILE A 8 -5.95 8.54 -0.11
CA ILE A 8 -6.98 7.59 0.32
C ILE A 8 -7.39 7.87 1.77
N GLU A 9 -6.42 8.08 2.67
CA GLU A 9 -6.69 8.44 4.07
C GLU A 9 -7.39 9.80 4.18
N ALA A 10 -7.00 10.78 3.36
CA ALA A 10 -7.63 12.11 3.32
C ALA A 10 -9.10 12.07 2.87
N ASN A 11 -9.48 11.06 2.08
CA ASN A 11 -10.86 10.82 1.69
C ASN A 11 -11.66 10.01 2.74
N GLY A 12 -11.09 9.79 3.94
CA GLY A 12 -11.74 9.11 5.06
C GLY A 12 -11.77 7.58 4.92
N VAL A 13 -10.97 7.02 4.01
CA VAL A 13 -10.86 5.57 3.85
C VAL A 13 -9.68 5.08 4.68
N GLU A 14 -9.96 4.18 5.62
CA GLU A 14 -8.91 3.61 6.47
C GLU A 14 -7.96 2.74 5.64
N THR A 15 -6.66 2.97 5.84
CA THR A 15 -5.61 2.11 5.29
C THR A 15 -4.90 1.36 6.40
N GLY A 16 -4.47 0.13 6.12
CA GLY A 16 -3.87 -0.75 7.11
C GLY A 16 -2.65 -1.48 6.60
N ASN A 17 -1.94 -2.15 7.53
CA ASN A 17 -0.82 -3.04 7.24
C ASN A 17 0.29 -2.40 6.38
N TRP A 18 0.67 -1.17 6.72
CA TRP A 18 1.83 -0.50 6.11
C TRP A 18 3.12 -1.23 6.48
N ARG A 19 3.69 -1.97 5.54
CA ARG A 19 4.89 -2.80 5.77
C ARG A 19 5.70 -3.03 4.49
N VAL A 20 6.87 -3.63 4.66
CA VAL A 20 7.68 -4.12 3.54
C VAL A 20 7.43 -5.62 3.39
N ASP A 21 6.99 -6.05 2.21
CA ASP A 21 6.92 -7.46 1.83
C ASP A 21 8.14 -7.82 0.98
N GLU A 22 8.65 -9.04 1.12
CA GLU A 22 9.67 -9.61 0.23
C GLU A 22 9.06 -10.76 -0.57
N ARG A 23 9.20 -10.72 -1.90
CA ARG A 23 8.68 -11.72 -2.84
C ARG A 23 9.69 -11.91 -3.95
N ASP A 24 10.11 -13.16 -4.19
CA ASP A 24 11.09 -13.52 -5.22
C ASP A 24 12.39 -12.70 -5.15
N GLY A 25 12.86 -12.42 -3.93
CA GLY A 25 14.06 -11.61 -3.66
C GLY A 25 13.89 -10.10 -3.91
N LYS A 26 12.68 -9.64 -4.24
CA LYS A 26 12.34 -8.23 -4.41
C LYS A 26 11.56 -7.71 -3.21
N LYS A 27 11.89 -6.50 -2.77
CA LYS A 27 11.18 -5.81 -1.67
C LYS A 27 10.13 -4.87 -2.23
N TYR A 28 8.98 -4.83 -1.58
CA TYR A 28 7.86 -3.99 -1.96
C TYR A 28 7.36 -3.24 -0.73
N GLN A 29 7.09 -1.94 -0.88
CA GLN A 29 6.30 -1.19 0.08
C GLN A 29 4.83 -1.52 -0.18
N VAL A 30 4.10 -1.96 0.84
CA VAL A 30 2.73 -2.43 0.70
C VAL A 30 1.80 -1.81 1.72
N PHE A 31 0.52 -1.72 1.37
CA PHE A 31 -0.58 -1.40 2.28
C PHE A 31 -1.90 -1.92 1.73
N PHE A 32 -2.91 -2.00 2.60
CA PHE A 32 -4.25 -2.48 2.26
C PHE A 32 -5.29 -1.39 2.48
N VAL A 33 -6.34 -1.42 1.67
CA VAL A 33 -7.47 -0.49 1.75
C VAL A 33 -8.74 -1.30 1.78
N VAL A 34 -9.53 -1.15 2.82
CA VAL A 34 -10.86 -1.75 2.90
C VAL A 34 -11.85 -0.68 2.48
N ALA A 35 -12.44 -0.85 1.29
CA ALA A 35 -13.44 0.07 0.79
C ALA A 35 -14.80 -0.16 1.47
N PRO A 36 -15.68 0.84 1.51
CA PRO A 36 -17.00 0.72 2.13
C PRO A 36 -17.92 -0.35 1.52
N ASP A 37 -17.65 -0.76 0.28
CA ASP A 37 -18.35 -1.86 -0.40
C ASP A 37 -17.91 -3.26 0.09
N GLY A 38 -16.97 -3.33 1.02
CA GLY A 38 -16.43 -4.56 1.57
C GLY A 38 -15.29 -5.16 0.74
N LEU A 39 -14.86 -4.50 -0.34
CA LEU A 39 -13.70 -4.93 -1.11
C LEU A 39 -12.39 -4.54 -0.41
N CYS A 40 -11.42 -5.45 -0.44
CA CYS A 40 -10.08 -5.23 0.09
C CYS A 40 -9.08 -5.13 -1.05
N TYR A 41 -8.51 -3.95 -1.20
CA TYR A 41 -7.51 -3.65 -2.22
C TYR A 41 -6.10 -3.77 -1.63
N TYR A 42 -5.23 -4.45 -2.37
CA TYR A 42 -3.82 -4.61 -2.04
C TYR A 42 -2.96 -3.72 -2.93
N PHE A 43 -2.30 -2.73 -2.33
CA PHE A 43 -1.40 -1.83 -3.03
C PHE A 43 0.06 -2.22 -2.73
N HIS A 44 0.88 -2.28 -3.78
CA HIS A 44 2.31 -2.53 -3.64
C HIS A 44 3.12 -1.71 -4.66
N GLN A 45 4.31 -1.27 -4.25
CA GLN A 45 5.28 -0.65 -5.13
C GLN A 45 6.67 -1.23 -4.85
N PRO A 46 7.45 -1.61 -5.89
CA PRO A 46 8.83 -2.03 -5.69
C PRO A 46 9.62 -0.97 -4.91
N ILE A 47 10.38 -1.42 -3.92
CA ILE A 47 11.44 -0.62 -3.30
C ILE A 47 12.68 -0.93 -4.14
N GLU A 48 12.77 -0.31 -5.31
CA GLU A 48 14.04 -0.24 -6.01
C GLU A 48 14.93 0.66 -5.17
N ASN A 49 16.08 0.14 -4.71
CA ASN A 49 17.13 1.01 -4.23
C ASN A 49 17.43 1.97 -5.38
N ALA A 50 17.08 3.24 -5.23
CA ALA A 50 17.61 4.28 -6.09
C ALA A 50 19.14 4.20 -5.93
N GLY A 51 19.78 3.57 -6.91
CA GLY A 51 21.23 3.51 -7.01
C GLY A 51 21.82 4.89 -7.21
#